data_AF-A0A226E3A1-F1
#
_entry.id   AF-A0A226E3A1-F1
#
_cell.length_a   1.000
_cell.length_b   1.000
_cell.length_c   1.000
_cell.angle_alpha   90.00
_cell.angle_beta   90.00
_cell.angle_gamma   90.00
#
_symmetry.space_group_name_H-M   'P 1'
#
loop_
_entity.id
_entity.type
_entity.pdbx_description
1 polymer ?
#
loop_
_entity_poly.entity_id
_entity_poly.type
_entity_poly.pdbx_seq_one_letter_code
_entity_poly.pdbx_strand_id
1 'polypeptide(L)'
;MFDAQPRVMSERKINHLIFFLLALMFAILESGAAFIVCGGRWLRWRWLAMVAIDLKIFRCGDFTRQDASMLPNFAFYPRSVSNLLNPKMFTGFYTQYFLLYSAVSGISELAFFCAMGATLMIGIAINFLTLRLYAKLPLVLHLTTTVFALVIPILVNLTLPPVVMTHEETRKLLKMRYLRYRPYRKQSPVLFRVICAMRPLTFHAGLFDHRFFKLQRSTLFTYYKVYVDYTIVALFYIPV
;
A
#
# COMPACT_ATOMS: atom_id res chain seq x y z
N MET A 1 -20.91 -41.60 25.44
CA MET A 1 -19.58 -41.80 26.04
C MET A 1 -18.63 -42.18 24.91
N PHE A 2 -17.97 -41.18 24.31
CA PHE A 2 -17.00 -41.37 23.23
C PHE A 2 -15.66 -40.84 23.76
N ASP A 3 -14.84 -41.74 24.29
CA ASP A 3 -13.45 -41.46 24.62
C ASP A 3 -12.64 -41.42 23.32
N ALA A 4 -12.73 -40.30 22.61
CA ALA A 4 -11.84 -40.03 21.49
C ALA A 4 -10.46 -39.69 22.05
N GLN A 5 -9.62 -40.73 22.20
CA GLN A 5 -8.19 -40.58 22.46
C GLN A 5 -7.60 -39.56 21.48
N PRO A 6 -7.02 -38.44 21.94
CA PRO A 6 -6.45 -37.44 21.06
C PRO A 6 -5.30 -38.10 20.30
N ARG A 7 -5.44 -38.25 18.98
CA ARG A 7 -4.36 -38.76 18.13
C ARG A 7 -3.17 -37.83 18.28
N VAL A 8 -2.17 -38.29 19.03
CA VAL A 8 -0.88 -37.61 19.17
C VAL A 8 -0.29 -37.52 17.77
N MET A 9 -0.38 -36.33 17.16
CA MET A 9 0.16 -36.10 15.84
C MET A 9 1.68 -36.25 15.96
N SER A 10 2.24 -37.24 15.25
CA SER A 10 3.68 -37.55 15.27
C SER A 10 4.52 -36.28 15.09
N GLU A 11 5.53 -36.08 15.95
CA GLU A 11 6.44 -34.92 15.93
C GLU A 11 7.00 -34.61 14.54
N ARG A 12 7.23 -35.63 13.70
CA ARG A 12 7.68 -35.44 12.31
C ARG A 12 6.71 -34.61 11.47
N LYS A 13 5.40 -34.83 11.62
CA LYS A 13 4.38 -34.10 10.85
C LYS A 13 4.35 -32.63 11.24
N ILE A 14 4.54 -32.36 12.54
CA ILE A 14 4.62 -31.00 13.08
C ILE A 14 5.85 -30.29 12.49
N ASN A 15 7.01 -30.93 12.48
CA ASN A 15 8.22 -30.35 11.93
C ASN A 15 8.11 -30.06 10.42
N HIS A 16 7.51 -30.97 9.64
CA HIS A 16 7.28 -30.72 8.21
C HIS A 16 6.31 -29.55 7.95
N LEU A 17 5.23 -29.46 8.74
CA LEU A 17 4.28 -28.34 8.65
C LEU A 17 4.99 -27.01 8.93
N ILE A 18 5.86 -26.98 9.94
CA ILE A 18 6.62 -25.78 10.32
C ILE A 18 7.61 -25.38 9.22
N PHE A 19 8.37 -26.33 8.68
CA PHE A 19 9.29 -26.04 7.56
C PHE A 19 8.54 -25.50 6.34
N PHE A 20 7.38 -26.08 6.03
CA PHE A 20 6.54 -25.60 4.95
C PHE A 20 6.03 -24.18 5.20
N LEU A 21 5.55 -23.87 6.42
CA LEU A 21 5.11 -22.53 6.80
C LEU A 21 6.24 -21.51 6.74
N LEU A 22 7.44 -21.86 7.20
CA LEU A 22 8.62 -21.00 7.13
C LEU A 22 9.06 -20.74 5.68
N ALA A 23 9.06 -21.77 4.84
CA ALA A 23 9.39 -21.63 3.42
C ALA A 23 8.36 -20.76 2.69
N LEU A 24 7.06 -20.96 2.96
CA LEU A 24 5.98 -20.15 2.40
C LEU A 24 6.11 -18.69 2.86
N MET A 25 6.40 -18.48 4.14
CA MET A 25 6.65 -17.16 4.72
C MET A 25 7.84 -16.48 4.07
N PHE A 26 8.95 -17.20 3.88
CA PHE A 26 10.13 -16.67 3.21
C PHE A 26 9.84 -16.31 1.75
N ALA A 27 9.10 -17.15 1.03
CA ALA A 27 8.67 -16.84 -0.33
C ALA A 27 7.76 -15.61 -0.41
N ILE A 28 6.84 -15.43 0.55
CA ILE A 28 5.99 -14.23 0.65
C ILE A 28 6.82 -13.01 1.03
N LEU A 29 7.80 -13.17 1.93
CA LEU A 29 8.69 -12.09 2.33
C LEU A 29 9.61 -11.69 1.18
N GLU A 30 10.15 -12.64 0.41
CA GLU A 30 10.97 -12.37 -0.76
C GLU A 30 10.17 -11.76 -1.90
N SER A 31 8.97 -12.28 -2.20
CA SER A 31 8.11 -11.71 -3.24
C SER A 31 7.59 -10.32 -2.82
N GLY A 32 7.23 -10.15 -1.55
CA GLY A 32 6.89 -8.86 -0.96
C GLY A 32 8.07 -7.89 -0.96
N ALA A 33 9.26 -8.35 -0.60
CA ALA A 33 10.49 -7.56 -0.63
C ALA A 33 10.88 -7.22 -2.07
N ALA A 34 10.75 -8.13 -3.03
CA ALA A 34 10.96 -7.84 -4.44
C ALA A 34 9.93 -6.83 -4.95
N PHE A 35 8.68 -6.89 -4.49
CA PHE A 35 7.69 -5.86 -4.79
C PHE A 35 8.03 -4.50 -4.13
N ILE A 36 8.53 -4.50 -2.90
CA ILE A 36 8.98 -3.30 -2.18
C ILE A 36 10.33 -2.78 -2.70
N VAL A 37 11.18 -3.62 -3.26
CA VAL A 37 12.53 -3.24 -3.73
C VAL A 37 12.49 -2.90 -5.20
N CYS A 38 11.84 -3.71 -6.05
CA CYS A 38 11.66 -3.40 -7.46
C CYS A 38 10.55 -2.38 -7.66
N GLY A 39 9.36 -2.63 -7.08
CA GLY A 39 8.28 -1.65 -7.06
C GLY A 39 8.68 -0.46 -6.21
N GLY A 40 9.12 -0.62 -4.97
CA GLY A 40 9.51 0.54 -4.18
C GLY A 40 10.80 1.23 -4.64
N ARG A 41 11.88 0.66 -5.21
CA ARG A 41 12.94 1.53 -5.79
C ARG A 41 12.45 2.22 -7.05
N TRP A 42 11.77 1.54 -7.97
CA TRP A 42 11.38 2.15 -9.24
C TRP A 42 10.24 3.17 -9.05
N LEU A 43 9.24 2.81 -8.26
CA LEU A 43 8.14 3.68 -7.85
C LEU A 43 8.64 4.72 -6.86
N ARG A 44 9.47 4.46 -5.83
CA ARG A 44 9.98 5.53 -4.94
C ARG A 44 10.96 6.46 -5.65
N TRP A 45 11.78 6.04 -6.62
CA TRP A 45 12.63 7.01 -7.35
C TRP A 45 11.83 7.85 -8.34
N ARG A 46 10.86 7.27 -9.08
CA ARG A 46 10.00 8.06 -9.98
C ARG A 46 8.87 8.81 -9.27
N TRP A 47 8.32 8.26 -8.20
CA TRP A 47 7.32 8.86 -7.33
C TRP A 47 7.97 9.84 -6.38
N LEU A 48 9.14 9.61 -5.76
CA LEU A 48 9.87 10.70 -5.09
C LEU A 48 10.38 11.71 -6.12
N ALA A 49 10.70 11.37 -7.36
CA ALA A 49 10.97 12.40 -8.36
C ALA A 49 9.71 13.21 -8.65
N MET A 50 8.56 12.58 -8.93
CA MET A 50 7.29 13.27 -9.20
C MET A 50 6.76 14.04 -7.99
N VAL A 51 6.79 13.44 -6.81
CA VAL A 51 6.33 13.99 -5.53
C VAL A 51 7.35 14.93 -4.93
N ALA A 52 8.67 14.81 -5.15
CA ALA A 52 9.60 15.88 -4.80
C ALA A 52 9.53 17.04 -5.80
N ILE A 53 9.23 16.78 -7.07
CA ILE A 53 8.87 17.82 -8.04
C ILE A 53 7.58 18.50 -7.59
N ASP A 54 6.52 17.76 -7.27
CA ASP A 54 5.21 18.29 -6.86
C ASP A 54 5.23 18.92 -5.45
N LEU A 55 5.91 18.35 -4.44
CA LEU A 55 6.11 18.94 -3.11
C LEU A 55 7.03 20.15 -3.15
N LYS A 56 8.06 20.20 -4.01
CA LYS A 56 8.82 21.44 -4.22
C LYS A 56 7.96 22.49 -4.90
N ILE A 57 7.10 22.10 -5.85
CA ILE A 57 6.11 23.01 -6.46
C ILE A 57 5.08 23.50 -5.42
N PHE A 58 4.66 22.63 -4.49
CA PHE A 58 3.67 22.95 -3.47
C PHE A 58 4.24 23.83 -2.36
N ARG A 59 5.42 23.49 -1.82
CA ARG A 59 6.15 24.35 -0.87
C ARG A 59 6.50 25.70 -1.50
N CYS A 60 6.89 25.73 -2.77
CA CYS A 60 7.19 26.99 -3.44
C CYS A 60 5.91 27.81 -3.73
N GLY A 61 4.74 27.17 -3.85
CA GLY A 61 3.44 27.82 -4.02
C GLY A 61 2.91 28.48 -2.75
N ASP A 62 2.95 27.79 -1.61
CA ASP A 62 2.46 28.36 -0.34
C ASP A 62 3.43 29.38 0.29
N PHE A 63 4.73 29.33 -0.06
CA PHE A 63 5.73 30.28 0.45
C PHE A 63 5.71 31.66 -0.24
N THR A 64 4.95 31.82 -1.33
CA THR A 64 4.87 33.12 -2.05
C THR A 64 3.92 34.13 -1.42
N ARG A 65 3.32 33.83 -0.25
CA ARG A 65 2.38 34.76 0.38
C ARG A 65 2.70 35.20 1.80
N GLN A 66 3.73 34.68 2.47
CA GLN A 66 3.97 35.11 3.86
C GLN A 66 5.39 35.50 4.27
N ASP A 67 6.50 34.96 3.75
CA ASP A 67 7.83 35.37 4.24
C ASP A 67 8.93 35.30 3.17
N ALA A 68 9.03 36.34 2.35
CA ALA A 68 10.03 36.45 1.27
C ALA A 68 11.42 36.93 1.73
N SER A 69 11.68 37.10 3.03
CA SER A 69 12.90 37.76 3.53
C SER A 69 14.00 36.84 4.06
N MET A 70 13.82 35.51 4.11
CA MET A 70 14.68 34.68 4.99
C MET A 70 15.43 33.47 4.40
N LEU A 71 15.61 33.32 3.08
CA LEU A 71 16.44 32.22 2.54
C LEU A 71 17.28 32.63 1.31
N PRO A 72 18.55 33.06 1.49
CA PRO A 72 19.40 33.53 0.39
C PRO A 72 20.11 32.42 -0.44
N ASN A 73 19.98 31.12 -0.13
CA ASN A 73 20.90 30.10 -0.70
C ASN A 73 20.29 28.94 -1.51
N PHE A 74 19.05 29.03 -2.01
CA PHE A 74 18.47 28.02 -2.92
C PHE A 74 18.34 28.53 -4.37
N ALA A 75 19.46 28.91 -4.99
CA ALA A 75 19.46 29.52 -6.32
C ALA A 75 19.53 28.55 -7.53
N PHE A 76 19.66 27.23 -7.32
CA PHE A 76 20.14 26.36 -8.41
C PHE A 76 19.08 25.63 -9.29
N TYR A 77 17.77 25.83 -9.11
CA TYR A 77 16.76 25.11 -9.93
C TYR A 77 15.45 25.86 -10.34
N PRO A 78 15.42 27.18 -10.56
CA PRO A 78 14.13 27.89 -10.76
C PRO A 78 13.51 27.79 -12.17
N ARG A 79 14.21 27.37 -13.23
CA ARG A 79 13.68 27.48 -14.61
C ARG A 79 12.76 26.35 -15.08
N SER A 80 12.85 25.14 -14.52
CA SER A 80 12.02 24.02 -14.99
C SER A 80 10.63 24.00 -14.34
N VAL A 81 10.49 24.59 -13.15
CA VAL A 81 9.26 24.55 -12.35
C VAL A 81 8.19 25.52 -12.84
N SER A 82 8.57 26.71 -13.32
CA SER A 82 7.61 27.67 -13.92
C SER A 82 6.94 27.12 -15.18
N ASN A 83 7.63 26.24 -15.92
CA ASN A 83 7.08 25.60 -17.12
C ASN A 83 6.01 24.54 -16.82
N LEU A 84 5.94 24.00 -15.59
CA LEU A 84 4.87 23.10 -15.13
C LEU A 84 3.57 23.83 -14.79
N LEU A 85 3.53 25.17 -14.89
CA LEU A 85 2.28 25.93 -14.88
C LEU A 85 1.51 25.77 -16.19
N ASN A 86 2.18 25.39 -17.29
CA ASN A 86 1.54 25.21 -18.58
C ASN A 86 0.59 23.99 -18.52
N PRO A 87 -0.73 24.19 -18.63
CA PRO A 87 -1.70 23.10 -18.49
C PRO A 87 -1.50 22.01 -19.55
N LYS A 88 -0.98 22.35 -20.74
CA LYS A 88 -0.70 21.37 -21.80
C LYS A 88 0.38 20.36 -21.38
N MET A 89 1.48 20.85 -20.82
CA MET A 89 2.58 19.99 -20.33
C MET A 89 2.11 19.08 -19.21
N PHE A 90 1.35 19.62 -18.25
CA PHE A 90 0.77 18.82 -17.17
C PHE A 90 -0.11 17.69 -17.72
N THR A 91 -1.01 17.99 -18.67
CA THR A 91 -1.88 16.97 -19.23
C THR A 91 -1.13 15.88 -19.99
N GLY A 92 -0.02 16.24 -20.66
CA GLY A 92 0.84 15.28 -21.34
C GLY A 92 1.49 14.29 -20.38
N PHE A 93 2.16 14.79 -19.33
CA PHE A 93 2.79 13.93 -18.32
C PHE A 93 1.77 13.06 -17.57
N TYR A 94 0.62 13.63 -17.20
CA TYR A 94 -0.43 12.88 -16.52
C TYR A 94 -0.97 11.74 -17.39
N THR A 95 -1.20 12.00 -18.68
CA THR A 95 -1.70 10.98 -19.62
C THR A 95 -0.68 9.86 -19.81
N GLN A 96 0.61 10.18 -19.98
CA GLN A 96 1.67 9.18 -20.08
C GLN A 96 1.75 8.31 -18.81
N TYR A 97 1.67 8.94 -17.64
CA TYR A 97 1.68 8.21 -16.36
C TYR A 97 0.44 7.33 -16.20
N PHE A 98 -0.75 7.83 -16.57
CA PHE A 98 -2.00 7.09 -16.53
C PHE A 98 -1.98 5.86 -17.45
N LEU A 99 -1.44 6.00 -18.67
CA LEU A 99 -1.29 4.89 -19.61
C LEU A 99 -0.31 3.83 -19.08
N LEU A 100 0.84 4.26 -18.56
CA LEU A 100 1.80 3.36 -17.92
C LEU A 100 1.17 2.63 -16.74
N TYR A 101 0.42 3.35 -15.90
CA TYR A 101 -0.30 2.77 -14.77
C TYR A 101 -1.34 1.75 -15.24
N SER A 102 -2.14 2.08 -16.25
CA SER A 102 -3.16 1.18 -16.80
C SER A 102 -2.58 -0.11 -17.38
N ALA A 103 -1.34 -0.09 -17.87
CA ALA A 103 -0.65 -1.29 -18.32
C ALA A 103 -0.20 -2.18 -17.16
N VAL A 104 0.17 -1.59 -16.02
CA VAL A 104 0.67 -2.31 -14.84
C VAL A 104 -0.46 -2.64 -13.84
N SER A 105 -1.62 -1.99 -13.96
CA SER A 105 -2.68 -2.07 -12.96
C SER A 105 -3.15 -3.50 -12.74
N GLY A 106 -3.36 -4.30 -13.78
CA GLY A 106 -3.83 -5.69 -13.64
C GLY A 106 -2.92 -6.56 -12.76
N ILE A 107 -1.60 -6.47 -12.95
CA ILE A 107 -0.62 -7.21 -12.13
C ILE A 107 -0.61 -6.67 -10.70
N SER A 108 -0.67 -5.35 -10.54
CA SER A 108 -0.67 -4.72 -9.21
C SER A 108 -1.94 -5.02 -8.41
N GLU A 109 -3.12 -5.05 -9.04
CA GLU A 109 -4.41 -5.31 -8.40
C GLU A 109 -4.46 -6.75 -7.85
N LEU A 110 -3.98 -7.71 -8.66
CA LEU A 110 -3.82 -9.10 -8.24
C LEU A 110 -2.80 -9.24 -7.11
N ALA A 111 -1.65 -8.57 -7.21
CA ALA A 111 -0.61 -8.61 -6.19
C ALA A 111 -1.11 -8.05 -4.85
N PHE A 112 -1.84 -6.92 -4.85
CA PHE A 112 -2.44 -6.38 -3.62
C PHE A 112 -3.49 -7.32 -3.03
N PHE A 113 -4.35 -7.91 -3.87
CA PHE A 113 -5.36 -8.86 -3.41
C PHE A 113 -4.73 -10.09 -2.75
N CYS A 114 -3.76 -10.73 -3.42
CA CYS A 114 -3.05 -11.88 -2.91
C CYS A 114 -2.24 -11.54 -1.65
N ALA A 115 -1.54 -10.40 -1.65
CA ALA A 115 -0.74 -9.96 -0.50
C ALA A 115 -1.63 -9.74 0.73
N MET A 116 -2.71 -8.95 0.60
CA MET A 116 -3.62 -8.69 1.72
C MET A 116 -4.30 -9.97 2.23
N GLY A 117 -4.76 -10.84 1.32
CA GLY A 117 -5.37 -12.12 1.69
C GLY A 117 -4.39 -13.04 2.41
N ALA A 118 -3.18 -13.20 1.87
CA ALA A 118 -2.15 -14.06 2.45
C ALA A 118 -1.68 -13.54 3.81
N THR A 119 -1.39 -12.24 3.95
CA THR A 119 -0.98 -11.67 5.25
C THR A 119 -2.05 -11.79 6.31
N LEU A 120 -3.33 -11.69 5.93
CA LEU A 120 -4.45 -11.87 6.85
C LEU A 120 -4.55 -13.31 7.33
N MET A 121 -4.61 -14.27 6.40
CA MET A 121 -4.73 -15.69 6.72
C MET A 121 -3.54 -16.19 7.54
N ILE A 122 -2.32 -15.86 7.11
CA ILE A 122 -1.10 -16.30 7.77
C ILE A 122 -0.92 -15.60 9.11
N GLY A 123 -1.20 -14.31 9.21
CA GLY A 123 -1.07 -13.59 10.47
C GLY A 123 -2.06 -14.09 11.53
N ILE A 124 -3.31 -14.41 11.15
CA ILE A 124 -4.28 -15.06 12.06
C ILE A 124 -3.75 -16.43 12.51
N ALA A 125 -3.27 -17.26 11.57
CA ALA A 125 -2.77 -18.60 11.89
C ALA A 125 -1.55 -18.55 12.82
N ILE A 126 -0.60 -17.65 12.57
CA ILE A 126 0.60 -17.47 13.41
C ILE A 126 0.21 -16.90 14.78
N ASN A 127 -0.66 -15.90 14.86
CA ASN A 127 -1.14 -15.38 16.14
C ASN A 127 -1.83 -16.45 16.99
N PHE A 128 -2.70 -17.24 16.35
CA PHE A 128 -3.34 -18.38 17.02
C PHE A 128 -2.31 -19.39 17.52
N LEU A 129 -1.34 -19.77 16.68
CA LEU A 129 -0.27 -20.70 17.03
C LEU A 129 0.55 -20.19 18.23
N THR A 130 0.97 -18.92 18.20
CA THR A 130 1.78 -18.29 19.24
C THR A 130 1.06 -18.26 20.58
N LEU A 131 -0.21 -17.82 20.61
CA LEU A 131 -0.96 -17.68 21.86
C LEU A 131 -1.41 -19.03 22.42
N ARG A 132 -1.83 -19.95 21.55
CA ARG A 132 -2.44 -21.21 21.99
C ARG A 132 -1.43 -22.30 22.32
N LEU A 133 -0.34 -22.39 21.57
CA LEU A 133 0.65 -23.46 21.75
C LEU A 133 1.85 -23.02 22.60
N TYR A 134 1.76 -21.92 23.35
CA TYR A 134 2.82 -21.42 24.24
C TYR A 134 3.44 -22.52 25.12
N ALA A 135 2.60 -23.34 25.75
CA ALA A 135 3.06 -24.38 26.69
C ALA A 135 3.54 -25.68 26.00
N LYS A 136 3.23 -25.88 24.72
CA LYS A 136 3.51 -27.13 23.99
C LYS A 136 4.64 -26.99 22.96
N LEU A 137 4.96 -25.78 22.53
CA LEU A 137 6.03 -25.52 21.58
C LEU A 137 7.39 -25.41 22.29
N PRO A 138 8.47 -25.90 21.67
CA PRO A 138 9.81 -25.63 22.17
C PRO A 138 10.12 -24.14 22.06
N LEU A 139 10.95 -23.64 22.98
CA LEU A 139 11.25 -22.21 23.15
C LEU A 139 11.64 -21.50 21.84
N VAL A 140 12.49 -22.13 21.03
CA VAL A 140 12.98 -21.55 19.76
C VAL A 140 11.84 -21.30 18.78
N LEU A 141 10.90 -22.24 18.64
CA LEU A 141 9.74 -22.09 17.75
C LEU A 141 8.75 -21.06 18.27
N HIS A 142 8.59 -20.97 19.59
CA HIS A 142 7.75 -19.94 20.18
C HIS A 142 8.30 -18.53 19.93
N LEU A 143 9.62 -18.34 20.06
CA LEU A 143 10.26 -17.05 19.78
C LEU A 143 10.15 -16.65 18.31
N THR A 144 10.39 -17.57 17.37
CA THR A 144 10.28 -17.25 15.93
C THR A 144 8.85 -16.89 15.53
N THR A 145 7.86 -17.68 15.99
CA THR A 145 6.44 -17.39 15.73
C THR A 145 5.99 -16.06 16.35
N THR A 146 6.48 -15.72 17.55
CA THR A 146 6.23 -14.41 18.18
C THR A 146 6.82 -13.25 17.38
N VAL A 147 8.05 -13.41 16.86
CA VAL A 147 8.65 -12.39 15.99
C VAL A 147 7.84 -12.20 14.72
N PHE A 148 7.40 -13.28 14.06
CA PHE A 148 6.57 -13.18 12.86
C PHE A 148 5.19 -12.56 13.13
N ALA A 149 4.56 -12.89 14.25
CA ALA A 149 3.31 -12.29 14.69
C ALA A 149 3.40 -10.75 14.80
N LEU A 150 4.58 -10.23 15.17
CA LEU A 150 4.83 -8.78 15.23
C LEU A 150 5.24 -8.20 13.87
N VAL A 151 6.07 -8.91 13.11
CA VAL A 151 6.61 -8.41 11.83
C VAL A 151 5.53 -8.27 10.75
N ILE A 152 4.59 -9.20 10.66
CA ILE A 152 3.50 -9.16 9.66
C ILE A 152 2.69 -7.85 9.73
N PRO A 153 2.09 -7.46 10.87
CA PRO A 153 1.30 -6.23 10.96
C PRO A 153 2.15 -4.97 10.74
N ILE A 154 3.43 -4.99 11.12
CA ILE A 154 4.38 -3.88 10.84
C ILE A 154 4.60 -3.74 9.34
N LEU A 155 4.84 -4.85 8.62
CA LEU A 155 5.01 -4.82 7.16
C LEU A 155 3.75 -4.32 6.45
N VAL A 156 2.58 -4.75 6.91
CA VAL A 156 1.30 -4.25 6.38
C VAL A 156 1.15 -2.75 6.64
N ASN A 157 1.52 -2.27 7.84
CA ASN A 157 1.48 -0.86 8.20
C ASN A 157 2.52 -0.01 7.44
N LEU A 158 3.60 -0.62 6.97
CA LEU A 158 4.61 0.07 6.15
C LEU A 158 4.17 0.17 4.68
N THR A 159 3.50 -0.86 4.16
CA THR A 159 3.18 -1.01 2.74
C THR A 159 1.85 -0.38 2.33
N LEU A 160 0.78 -0.53 3.13
CA LEU A 160 -0.55 -0.05 2.77
C LEU A 160 -0.71 1.49 2.85
N PRO A 161 -0.26 2.20 3.91
CA PRO A 161 -0.49 3.63 4.04
C PRO A 161 0.09 4.47 2.89
N PRO A 162 1.31 4.23 2.39
CA PRO A 162 1.82 4.96 1.22
C PRO A 162 0.90 4.82 0.01
N VAL A 163 0.41 3.61 -0.28
CA VAL A 163 -0.50 3.37 -1.40
C VAL A 163 -1.80 4.16 -1.23
N VAL A 164 -2.38 4.16 -0.04
CA VAL A 164 -3.58 4.95 0.27
C VAL A 164 -3.33 6.46 0.16
N MET A 165 -2.18 6.94 0.66
CA MET A 165 -1.80 8.35 0.61
C MET A 165 -1.65 8.84 -0.84
N THR A 166 -1.07 8.03 -1.73
CA THR A 166 -0.91 8.42 -3.14
C THR A 166 -2.25 8.75 -3.82
N HIS A 167 -3.30 7.99 -3.51
CA HIS A 167 -4.65 8.23 -4.04
C HIS A 167 -5.26 9.51 -3.46
N GLU A 168 -5.12 9.75 -2.15
CA GLU A 168 -5.63 10.96 -1.50
C GLU A 168 -4.92 12.23 -1.99
N GLU A 169 -3.60 12.17 -2.14
CA GLU A 169 -2.79 13.28 -2.66
C GLU A 169 -3.15 13.59 -4.10
N THR A 170 -3.25 12.57 -4.96
CA THR A 170 -3.65 12.76 -6.37
C THR A 170 -5.03 13.42 -6.45
N ARG A 171 -5.99 12.98 -5.62
CA ARG A 171 -7.32 13.60 -5.56
C ARG A 171 -7.27 15.07 -5.12
N LYS A 172 -6.46 15.41 -4.13
CA LYS A 172 -6.27 16.79 -3.66
C LYS A 172 -5.62 17.65 -4.74
N LEU A 173 -4.58 17.15 -5.40
CA LEU A 173 -3.88 17.83 -6.49
C LEU A 173 -4.82 18.12 -7.66
N LEU A 174 -5.59 17.12 -8.13
CA LEU A 174 -6.58 17.33 -9.19
C LEU A 174 -7.62 18.38 -8.79
N LYS A 175 -8.13 18.34 -7.56
CA LYS A 175 -9.11 19.33 -7.06
C LYS A 175 -8.52 20.73 -7.01
N MET A 176 -7.31 20.90 -6.49
CA MET A 176 -6.64 22.20 -6.42
C MET A 176 -6.35 22.75 -7.81
N ARG A 177 -5.88 21.90 -8.73
CA ARG A 177 -5.61 22.28 -10.12
C ARG A 177 -6.88 22.64 -10.87
N TYR A 178 -7.98 21.90 -10.67
CA TYR A 178 -9.29 22.25 -11.21
C TYR A 178 -9.71 23.67 -10.82
N LEU A 179 -9.59 24.02 -9.53
CA LEU A 179 -9.92 25.37 -9.05
C LEU A 179 -9.01 26.43 -9.67
N ARG A 180 -7.71 26.13 -9.80
CA ARG A 180 -6.72 27.04 -10.39
C ARG A 180 -6.96 27.26 -11.90
N TYR A 181 -7.38 26.24 -12.64
CA TYR A 181 -7.62 26.32 -14.09
C TYR A 181 -9.02 26.83 -14.45
N ARG A 182 -9.88 27.10 -13.47
CA ARG A 182 -11.22 27.66 -13.68
C ARG A 182 -11.25 28.90 -14.59
N PRO A 183 -10.31 29.86 -14.53
CA PRO A 183 -10.28 31.02 -15.43
C PRO A 183 -10.02 30.65 -16.90
N TYR A 184 -9.26 29.57 -17.14
CA TYR A 184 -8.91 29.11 -18.49
C TYR A 184 -10.08 28.46 -19.24
N ARG A 185 -11.22 28.25 -18.57
CA ARG A 185 -12.45 27.70 -19.18
C ARG A 185 -12.89 28.46 -20.43
N LYS A 186 -12.70 29.79 -20.46
CA LYS A 186 -13.06 30.63 -21.61
C LYS A 186 -12.01 30.57 -22.74
N GLN A 187 -10.73 30.49 -22.38
CA GLN A 187 -9.63 30.51 -23.35
C GLN A 187 -9.47 29.17 -24.09
N SER A 188 -9.66 28.06 -23.39
CA SER A 188 -9.46 26.71 -23.95
C SER A 188 -10.50 25.73 -23.40
N PRO A 189 -11.74 25.76 -23.89
CA PRO A 189 -12.82 24.92 -23.35
C PRO A 189 -12.51 23.42 -23.50
N VAL A 190 -11.77 23.03 -24.54
CA VAL A 190 -11.32 21.65 -24.76
C VAL A 190 -10.39 21.18 -23.64
N LEU A 191 -9.37 21.97 -23.31
CA LEU A 191 -8.40 21.61 -22.27
C LEU A 191 -9.07 21.53 -20.89
N PHE A 192 -10.00 22.45 -20.61
CA PHE A 192 -10.78 22.41 -19.38
C PHE A 192 -11.62 21.13 -19.27
N ARG A 193 -12.27 20.70 -20.36
CA ARG A 193 -13.00 19.42 -20.39
C ARG A 193 -12.08 18.23 -20.14
N VAL A 194 -10.88 18.22 -20.72
CA VAL A 194 -9.89 17.16 -20.49
C VAL A 194 -9.51 17.10 -19.01
N ILE A 195 -9.19 18.23 -18.39
CA ILE A 195 -8.85 18.30 -16.95
C ILE A 195 -10.03 17.85 -16.07
N CYS A 196 -11.27 18.21 -16.43
CA CYS A 196 -12.47 17.73 -15.71
C CYS A 196 -12.69 16.22 -15.87
N ALA A 197 -12.32 15.66 -17.02
CA ALA A 197 -12.47 14.25 -17.31
C ALA A 197 -11.38 13.39 -16.65
N MET A 198 -10.28 14.00 -16.20
CA MET A 198 -9.22 13.28 -15.47
C MET A 198 -9.78 12.73 -14.17
N ARG A 199 -9.67 11.40 -14.02
CA ARG A 199 -10.01 10.70 -12.77
C ARG A 199 -8.77 10.58 -11.90
N PRO A 200 -8.89 10.73 -10.57
CA PRO A 200 -7.77 10.48 -9.67
C PRO A 200 -7.33 9.01 -9.78
N LEU A 201 -6.03 8.75 -9.64
CA LEU A 201 -5.48 7.39 -9.64
C LEU A 201 -5.99 6.62 -8.42
N THR A 202 -6.84 5.62 -8.68
CA THR A 202 -7.39 4.71 -7.67
C THR A 202 -6.75 3.35 -7.80
N PHE A 203 -6.11 2.88 -6.72
CA PHE A 203 -5.67 1.50 -6.62
C PHE A 203 -6.84 0.60 -6.23
N HIS A 204 -7.00 -0.49 -6.96
CA HIS A 204 -7.98 -1.52 -6.67
C HIS A 204 -7.26 -2.77 -6.18
N ALA A 205 -7.97 -3.59 -5.40
CA ALA A 205 -7.63 -4.98 -5.20
C ALA A 205 -8.69 -5.80 -5.92
N GLY A 206 -8.25 -6.71 -6.77
CA GLY A 206 -9.10 -7.44 -7.69
C GLY A 206 -8.46 -8.73 -8.15
N LEU A 207 -9.28 -9.61 -8.72
CA LEU A 207 -8.83 -10.81 -9.39
C LEU A 207 -9.20 -10.68 -10.87
N PHE A 208 -8.19 -10.65 -11.74
CA PHE A 208 -8.35 -10.41 -13.19
C PHE A 208 -9.10 -9.09 -13.47
N ASP A 209 -10.27 -9.15 -14.11
CA ASP A 209 -11.09 -7.98 -14.44
C ASP A 209 -12.09 -7.60 -13.34
N HIS A 210 -12.20 -8.40 -12.29
CA HIS A 210 -13.11 -8.14 -11.18
C HIS A 210 -12.44 -7.33 -10.09
N ARG A 211 -12.87 -6.08 -9.95
CA ARG A 211 -12.41 -5.15 -8.90
C ARG A 211 -13.30 -5.29 -7.66
N PHE A 212 -12.80 -5.92 -6.61
CA PHE A 212 -13.57 -6.13 -5.38
C PHE A 212 -13.65 -4.87 -4.52
N PHE A 213 -12.50 -4.23 -4.24
CA PHE A 213 -12.48 -3.06 -3.36
C PHE A 213 -11.41 -2.05 -3.78
N LYS A 214 -11.66 -0.79 -3.43
CA LYS A 214 -10.70 0.30 -3.61
C LYS A 214 -9.78 0.34 -2.39
N LEU A 215 -8.47 0.52 -2.58
CA LEU A 215 -7.57 0.78 -1.47
C LEU A 215 -7.79 2.22 -0.99
N GLN A 216 -8.48 2.36 0.14
CA GLN A 216 -8.76 3.63 0.81
C GLN A 216 -8.44 3.50 2.30
N ARG A 217 -8.42 4.63 3.01
CA ARG A 217 -8.15 4.64 4.46
C ARG A 217 -9.16 3.80 5.25
N SER A 218 -10.41 3.74 4.79
CA SER A 218 -11.44 2.86 5.33
C SER A 218 -11.07 1.38 5.18
N THR A 219 -10.53 0.97 4.03
CA THR A 219 -10.09 -0.40 3.76
C THR A 219 -8.99 -0.84 4.72
N LEU A 220 -8.05 0.04 5.03
CA LEU A 220 -6.99 -0.23 6.01
C LEU A 220 -7.58 -0.46 7.41
N PHE A 221 -8.52 0.39 7.84
CA PHE A 221 -9.20 0.22 9.12
C PHE A 221 -9.98 -1.10 9.19
N THR A 222 -10.74 -1.41 8.13
CA THR A 222 -11.49 -2.68 8.02
C THR A 222 -10.54 -3.87 8.06
N TYR A 223 -9.39 -3.81 7.38
CA TYR A 223 -8.39 -4.87 7.39
C TYR A 223 -7.93 -5.19 8.82
N TYR A 224 -7.52 -4.17 9.60
CA TYR A 224 -7.06 -4.38 10.97
C TYR A 224 -8.17 -4.87 11.90
N LYS A 225 -9.39 -4.34 11.73
CA LYS A 225 -10.55 -4.82 12.47
C LYS A 225 -10.78 -6.32 12.24
N VAL A 226 -10.85 -6.71 10.96
CA VAL A 226 -11.07 -8.11 10.56
C VAL A 226 -9.93 -9.02 11.03
N TYR A 227 -8.69 -8.54 10.96
CA TYR A 227 -7.51 -9.27 11.45
C TYR A 227 -7.62 -9.60 12.95
N VAL A 228 -7.95 -8.61 13.78
CA VAL A 228 -8.09 -8.79 15.24
C VAL A 228 -9.32 -9.62 15.57
N ASP A 229 -10.47 -9.30 14.97
CA ASP A 229 -11.75 -10.00 15.22
C ASP A 229 -11.61 -11.50 14.92
N TYR A 230 -11.05 -11.88 13.76
CA TYR A 230 -10.85 -13.29 13.45
C TYR A 230 -9.79 -13.97 14.31
N THR A 231 -8.75 -13.25 14.76
CA THR A 231 -7.79 -13.80 15.73
C THR A 231 -8.49 -14.16 17.04
N ILE A 232 -9.37 -13.28 17.54
CA ILE A 232 -10.15 -13.51 18.75
C ILE A 232 -11.11 -14.69 18.56
N VAL A 233 -11.86 -14.72 17.45
CA VAL A 233 -12.79 -15.81 17.13
C VAL A 233 -12.05 -17.16 17.04
N ALA A 234 -10.89 -17.20 16.38
CA ALA A 234 -10.09 -18.41 16.28
C ALA A 234 -9.61 -18.92 17.65
N LEU A 235 -9.25 -18.02 18.57
CA LEU A 235 -8.87 -18.37 19.94
C LEU A 235 -10.03 -18.98 20.75
N PHE A 236 -11.26 -18.50 20.56
CA PHE A 236 -12.43 -18.99 21.27
C PHE A 236 -13.04 -20.27 20.69
N TYR A 237 -12.98 -20.46 19.37
CA TYR A 237 -13.68 -21.57 18.70
C TYR A 237 -13.07 -22.95 18.98
N ILE A 238 -11.77 -23.02 19.29
CA ILE A 238 -11.09 -24.28 19.52
C ILE A 238 -11.02 -24.51 21.04
N PRO A 239 -11.84 -25.43 21.61
CA PRO A 239 -11.72 -25.83 23.01
C PRO A 239 -10.40 -26.56 23.26
N VAL A 240 -9.81 -26.39 24.45
CA VAL A 240 -8.57 -27.09 24.89
C VAL A 240 -8.95 -28.47 25.39
#